data_AF-A0A8S2FK58-F1
#
_entry.id   AF-A0A8S2FK58-F1
#
_cell.length_a   1.000
_cell.length_b   1.000
_cell.length_c   1.000
_cell.angle_alpha   90.00
_cell.angle_beta   90.00
_cell.angle_gamma   90.00
#
_symmetry.space_group_name_H-M   'P 1'
#
loop_
_entity.id
_entity.type
_entity.pdbx_description
1 polymer ?
#
loop_
_entity_poly.entity_id
_entity_poly.type
_entity_poly.pdbx_seq_one_letter_code
_entity_poly.pdbx_strand_id
1 'polypeptide(L)'
;NIKRQANEKIQEEHEPMLRITNMLKTIPKNNYFDLIKATDSSLQSSSSCIQTSINRLELLTLKMKDQRKYLQLLLKTTDEKNKNKLDQLRIEYFATLTSITDLEKIIDPFKEKEKDMKELLLFVHNDNNLTPNFIKKWYRFQMEKINSYLSRYENNKKDDRVPNFIPDKWQVGFPDAVDKKQSIIILAPTASGKTYASYYAMESVLKQSTNSVCVYVAPTKALVNQVAATIYSRFSSPCFALLSRDYRLNIDQCRILVTVPQYLKNLIIITKSSTMV
;
A
#
# COMPACT_ATOMS: atom_id res chain seq x y z
N ASN A 1 -3.47 -33.82 4.91
CA ASN A 1 -2.23 -33.04 5.18
C ASN A 1 -2.49 -31.58 5.54
N ILE A 2 -3.15 -30.77 4.71
CA ILE A 2 -3.35 -29.31 4.99
C ILE A 2 -4.13 -29.04 6.30
N LYS A 3 -5.24 -29.73 6.55
CA LYS A 3 -6.01 -29.57 7.80
C LYS A 3 -5.22 -29.97 9.06
N ARG A 4 -4.34 -30.97 8.95
CA ARG A 4 -3.49 -31.44 10.05
C ARG A 4 -2.41 -30.42 10.38
N GLN A 5 -1.74 -29.88 9.36
CA GLN A 5 -0.76 -28.80 9.51
C GLN A 5 -1.39 -27.51 10.07
N ALA A 6 -2.63 -27.19 9.70
CA ALA A 6 -3.35 -26.04 10.26
C ALA A 6 -3.66 -26.24 11.76
N ASN A 7 -4.08 -27.45 12.16
CA ASN A 7 -4.34 -27.77 13.56
C ASN A 7 -3.06 -27.80 14.41
N GLU A 8 -1.96 -28.30 13.86
CA GLU A 8 -0.65 -28.30 14.53
C GLU A 8 -0.17 -26.86 14.81
N LYS A 9 -0.30 -25.95 13.82
CA LYS A 9 0.00 -24.52 14.03
C LYS A 9 -0.89 -23.86 15.08
N ILE A 10 -2.19 -24.17 15.11
CA ILE A 10 -3.09 -23.63 16.15
C ILE A 10 -2.64 -24.06 17.55
N GLN A 11 -2.16 -25.30 17.70
CA GLN A 11 -1.63 -25.80 18.97
C GLN A 11 -0.31 -25.12 19.35
N GLU A 12 0.59 -24.88 18.40
CA GLU A 12 1.84 -24.13 18.62
C GLU A 12 1.58 -22.70 19.11
N GLU A 13 0.49 -22.09 18.68
CA GLU A 13 0.10 -20.72 19.05
C GLU A 13 -0.68 -20.62 20.37
N HIS A 14 -1.04 -21.74 21.01
CA HIS A 14 -1.80 -21.75 22.26
C HIS A 14 -1.07 -21.06 23.42
N GLU A 15 0.21 -21.39 23.63
CA GLU A 15 1.05 -20.77 24.66
C GLU A 15 1.23 -19.26 24.45
N PRO A 16 1.57 -18.78 23.23
CA PRO A 16 1.56 -17.35 22.90
C PRO A 16 0.23 -16.65 23.19
N MET A 17 -0.90 -17.26 22.79
CA MET A 17 -2.23 -16.72 23.06
C MET A 17 -2.51 -16.62 24.57
N LEU A 18 -2.11 -17.62 25.35
CA LEU A 18 -2.26 -17.59 26.81
C LEU A 18 -1.43 -16.47 27.46
N ARG A 19 -0.20 -16.24 26.98
CA ARG A 19 0.65 -15.13 27.45
C ARG A 19 0.01 -13.78 27.15
N ILE A 20 -0.51 -13.59 25.94
CA ILE A 20 -1.17 -12.34 25.53
C ILE A 20 -2.43 -12.11 26.36
N THR A 21 -3.28 -13.13 26.52
CA THR A 21 -4.49 -12.99 27.33
C THR A 21 -4.18 -12.69 28.80
N ASN A 22 -3.13 -13.28 29.37
CA ASN A 22 -2.68 -12.96 30.72
C ASN A 22 -2.10 -11.54 30.83
N MET A 23 -1.32 -11.10 29.85
CA MET A 23 -0.85 -9.71 29.77
C MET A 23 -2.03 -8.72 29.68
N LEU A 24 -3.05 -8.99 28.86
CA LEU A 24 -4.22 -8.12 28.77
C LEU A 24 -5.01 -8.06 30.08
N LYS A 25 -5.00 -9.12 30.89
CA LYS A 25 -5.64 -9.13 32.22
C LYS A 25 -4.92 -8.26 33.27
N THR A 26 -3.62 -7.98 33.11
CA THR A 26 -2.90 -7.10 34.04
C THR A 26 -3.24 -5.63 33.84
N ILE A 27 -3.72 -5.27 32.65
CA ILE A 27 -4.13 -3.90 32.32
C ILE A 27 -5.52 -3.64 32.94
N PRO A 28 -5.73 -2.50 33.63
CA PRO A 28 -7.04 -2.15 34.16
C PRO A 28 -8.11 -2.11 33.07
N LYS A 29 -9.27 -2.73 33.31
CA LYS A 29 -10.38 -2.83 32.34
C LYS A 29 -10.92 -1.49 31.84
N ASN A 30 -10.63 -0.40 32.55
CA ASN A 30 -11.08 0.95 32.22
C ASN A 30 -10.04 1.72 31.38
N ASN A 31 -8.83 1.19 31.23
CA ASN A 31 -7.76 1.77 30.43
C ASN A 31 -7.76 1.18 29.03
N TYR A 32 -8.75 1.58 28.22
CA TYR A 32 -8.93 1.04 26.88
C TYR A 32 -7.80 1.36 25.92
N PHE A 33 -7.14 2.52 26.07
CA PHE A 33 -6.03 2.90 25.20
C PHE A 33 -4.87 1.91 25.30
N ASP A 34 -4.46 1.55 26.52
CA ASP A 34 -3.37 0.60 26.73
C ASP A 34 -3.77 -0.82 26.33
N LEU A 35 -5.04 -1.23 26.54
CA LEU A 35 -5.56 -2.51 26.05
C LEU A 35 -5.47 -2.64 24.53
N ILE A 36 -5.91 -1.61 23.80
CA ILE A 36 -5.86 -1.58 22.33
C ILE A 36 -4.41 -1.63 21.85
N LYS A 37 -3.54 -0.80 22.44
CA LYS A 37 -2.12 -0.73 22.08
C LYS A 37 -1.37 -2.03 22.34
N ALA A 38 -1.65 -2.70 23.46
CA ALA A 38 -1.07 -4.00 23.79
C ALA A 38 -1.52 -5.09 22.81
N THR A 39 -2.79 -5.05 22.39
CA THR A 39 -3.34 -5.97 21.38
C THR A 39 -2.69 -5.72 20.01
N ASP A 40 -2.53 -4.45 19.61
CA ASP A 40 -1.87 -4.10 18.35
C ASP A 40 -0.41 -4.52 18.30
N SER A 41 0.33 -4.32 19.40
CA SER A 41 1.73 -4.75 19.50
C SER A 41 1.85 -6.28 19.32
N SER A 42 0.87 -7.01 19.83
CA SER A 42 0.79 -8.47 19.71
C SER A 42 0.45 -8.91 18.26
N LEU A 43 -0.36 -8.13 17.54
CA LEU A 43 -0.75 -8.38 16.14
C LEU A 43 0.32 -7.98 15.10
N GLN A 44 1.13 -6.95 15.39
CA GLN A 44 2.08 -6.32 14.45
C GLN A 44 3.53 -6.78 14.57
N SER A 45 3.93 -7.42 15.67
CA SER A 45 5.31 -7.89 15.82
C SER A 45 5.75 -8.68 14.58
N SER A 46 6.85 -8.30 13.95
CA SER A 46 7.40 -8.96 12.75
C SER A 46 7.83 -10.41 13.00
N SER A 47 7.86 -10.79 14.27
CA SER A 47 7.98 -12.13 14.85
C SER A 47 6.68 -12.60 15.52
N SER A 48 5.50 -12.14 15.05
CA SER A 48 4.22 -12.43 15.69
C SER A 48 4.06 -13.93 15.81
N CYS A 49 4.06 -14.42 17.06
CA CYS A 49 3.80 -15.80 17.40
C CYS A 49 2.38 -16.24 17.02
N ILE A 50 1.56 -15.35 16.45
CA ILE A 50 0.18 -15.60 16.03
C ILE A 50 0.02 -15.29 14.54
N GLN A 51 0.02 -16.34 13.74
CA GLN A 51 -0.11 -16.33 12.29
C GLN A 51 -1.42 -16.96 11.84
N THR A 52 -2.04 -17.83 12.64
CA THR A 52 -3.29 -18.49 12.25
C THR A 52 -4.45 -17.50 12.17
N SER A 53 -5.30 -17.67 11.16
CA SER A 53 -6.48 -16.81 10.96
C SER A 53 -7.43 -16.83 12.16
N ILE A 54 -7.53 -17.96 12.86
CA ILE A 54 -8.43 -18.14 14.01
C ILE A 54 -7.96 -17.31 15.21
N ASN A 55 -6.69 -17.44 15.61
CA ASN A 55 -6.17 -16.70 16.76
C ASN A 55 -6.09 -15.20 16.48
N ARG A 56 -5.78 -14.80 15.23
CA ARG A 56 -5.86 -13.40 14.79
C ARG A 56 -7.28 -12.86 14.88
N LEU A 57 -8.28 -13.64 14.46
CA LEU A 57 -9.69 -13.27 14.55
C LEU A 57 -10.13 -13.08 16.02
N GLU A 58 -9.67 -13.94 16.93
CA GLU A 58 -9.94 -13.82 18.36
C GLU A 58 -9.39 -12.50 18.93
N LEU A 59 -8.11 -12.19 18.67
CA LEU A 59 -7.49 -10.94 19.11
C LEU A 59 -8.16 -9.71 18.50
N LEU A 60 -8.49 -9.73 17.21
CA LEU A 60 -9.18 -8.63 16.55
C LEU A 60 -10.59 -8.43 17.13
N THR A 61 -11.29 -9.50 17.49
CA THR A 61 -12.61 -9.42 18.14
C THR A 61 -12.51 -8.81 19.54
N LEU A 62 -11.48 -9.16 20.32
CA LEU A 62 -11.18 -8.53 21.60
C LEU A 62 -10.87 -7.04 21.43
N LYS A 63 -9.98 -6.71 20.47
CA LYS A 63 -9.64 -5.32 20.14
C LYS A 63 -10.87 -4.50 19.79
N MET A 64 -11.72 -5.02 18.90
CA MET A 64 -12.94 -4.34 18.44
C MET A 64 -13.91 -4.07 19.59
N LYS A 65 -14.02 -5.01 20.55
CA LYS A 65 -14.83 -4.84 21.77
C LYS A 65 -14.32 -3.70 22.65
N ASP A 66 -13.01 -3.59 22.83
CA ASP A 66 -12.41 -2.53 23.66
C ASP A 66 -12.46 -1.18 22.95
N GLN A 67 -12.21 -1.14 21.64
CA GLN A 67 -12.41 0.06 20.81
C GLN A 67 -13.85 0.58 20.88
N ARG A 68 -14.85 -0.30 20.80
CA ARG A 68 -16.27 0.05 20.91
C ARG A 68 -16.58 0.74 22.24
N LYS A 69 -16.11 0.18 23.35
CA LYS A 69 -16.29 0.79 24.68
C LYS A 69 -15.57 2.13 24.81
N TYR A 70 -14.39 2.24 24.22
CA TYR A 70 -13.62 3.47 24.26
C TYR A 70 -14.27 4.58 23.44
N LEU A 71 -14.81 4.26 22.25
CA LEU A 71 -15.61 5.18 21.44
C LEU A 71 -16.80 5.71 22.23
N GLN A 72 -17.54 4.83 22.90
CA GLN A 72 -18.68 5.22 23.75
C GLN A 72 -18.27 6.14 24.91
N LEU A 73 -17.09 5.92 25.50
CA LEU A 73 -16.54 6.78 26.56
C LEU A 73 -16.17 8.17 26.04
N LEU A 74 -15.46 8.23 24.91
CA LEU A 74 -15.00 9.49 24.30
C LEU A 74 -16.16 10.35 23.80
N LEU A 75 -17.23 9.73 23.29
CA LEU A 75 -18.42 10.46 22.86
C LEU A 75 -19.14 11.16 24.02
N LYS A 76 -19.13 10.56 25.21
CA LYS A 76 -19.75 11.13 26.43
C LYS A 76 -18.96 12.28 27.03
N THR A 77 -17.67 12.39 26.71
CA THR A 77 -16.69 13.30 27.35
C THR A 77 -16.21 14.39 26.37
N THR A 78 -17.09 14.82 25.47
CA THR A 78 -16.77 15.55 24.24
C THR A 78 -16.22 16.98 24.48
N ASP A 79 -14.92 17.05 24.79
CA ASP A 79 -14.08 18.26 24.75
C ASP A 79 -13.29 18.36 23.44
N GLU A 80 -12.94 19.58 22.99
CA GLU A 80 -12.13 19.80 21.78
C GLU A 80 -10.81 19.02 21.76
N LYS A 81 -10.17 18.83 22.93
CA LYS A 81 -8.93 18.05 23.06
C LYS A 81 -9.08 16.57 22.69
N ASN A 82 -10.28 16.02 22.81
CA ASN A 82 -10.55 14.60 22.55
C ASN A 82 -11.00 14.32 21.11
N LYS A 83 -11.24 15.36 20.29
CA LYS A 83 -11.72 15.22 18.91
C LYS A 83 -10.75 14.46 18.02
N ASN A 84 -9.45 14.74 18.12
CA ASN A 84 -8.42 14.05 17.35
C ASN A 84 -8.31 12.56 17.74
N LYS A 85 -8.37 12.27 19.05
CA LYS A 85 -8.36 10.89 19.56
C LYS A 85 -9.60 10.12 19.08
N LEU A 86 -10.76 10.77 19.07
CA LEU A 86 -12.01 10.18 18.60
C LEU A 86 -11.95 9.85 17.11
N ASP A 87 -11.45 10.77 16.27
CA ASP A 87 -11.30 10.55 14.83
C ASP A 87 -10.30 9.41 14.53
N GLN A 88 -9.15 9.40 15.22
CA GLN A 88 -8.19 8.31 15.11
C GLN A 88 -8.80 6.95 15.51
N LEU A 89 -9.53 6.91 16.62
CA LEU A 89 -10.15 5.67 17.10
C LEU A 89 -11.24 5.15 16.15
N ARG A 90 -11.99 6.04 15.48
CA ARG A 90 -12.98 5.66 14.44
C ARG A 90 -12.30 5.00 13.24
N ILE A 91 -11.16 5.52 12.83
CA ILE A 91 -10.34 4.96 11.74
C ILE A 91 -9.79 3.59 12.14
N GLU A 92 -9.23 3.47 13.35
CA GLU A 92 -8.70 2.21 13.86
C GLU A 92 -9.79 1.14 14.03
N TYR A 93 -11.00 1.53 14.43
CA TYR A 93 -12.16 0.65 14.50
C TYR A 93 -12.56 0.14 13.11
N PHE A 94 -12.63 1.04 12.12
CA PHE A 94 -12.88 0.65 10.73
C PHE A 94 -11.82 -0.31 10.19
N ALA A 95 -10.53 -0.03 10.42
CA ALA A 95 -9.44 -0.91 9.99
C ALA A 95 -9.56 -2.32 10.61
N THR A 96 -9.92 -2.38 11.90
CA THR A 96 -10.14 -3.65 12.62
C THR A 96 -11.34 -4.41 12.04
N LEU A 97 -12.45 -3.72 11.75
CA LEU A 97 -13.61 -4.31 11.08
C LEU A 97 -13.25 -4.89 9.71
N THR A 98 -12.48 -4.16 8.88
CA THR A 98 -12.06 -4.66 7.57
C THR A 98 -11.14 -5.88 7.65
N SER A 99 -10.28 -5.94 8.66
CA SER A 99 -9.40 -7.09 8.91
C SER A 99 -10.20 -8.33 9.32
N ILE A 100 -11.24 -8.13 10.15
CA ILE A 100 -12.16 -9.21 10.55
C ILE A 100 -12.92 -9.74 9.33
N THR A 101 -13.49 -8.86 8.50
CA THR A 101 -14.23 -9.29 7.30
C THR A 101 -13.36 -10.06 6.31
N ASP A 102 -12.09 -9.69 6.17
CA ASP A 102 -11.14 -10.39 5.30
C ASP A 102 -10.79 -11.78 5.85
N LEU A 103 -10.52 -11.90 7.15
CA LEU A 103 -10.24 -13.19 7.80
C LEU A 103 -11.46 -14.13 7.78
N GLU A 104 -12.67 -13.60 7.95
CA GLU A 104 -13.93 -14.34 7.86
C GLU A 104 -14.33 -14.66 6.41
N LYS A 105 -13.64 -14.09 5.41
CA LYS A 105 -13.94 -14.22 3.97
C LYS A 105 -15.37 -13.80 3.61
N ILE A 106 -15.84 -12.73 4.25
CA ILE A 106 -17.18 -12.18 4.02
C ILE A 106 -17.25 -11.57 2.61
N ILE A 107 -18.26 -11.98 1.85
CA ILE A 107 -18.47 -11.51 0.47
C ILE A 107 -19.24 -10.18 0.48
N ASP A 108 -20.25 -10.05 1.35
CA ASP A 108 -21.07 -8.85 1.47
C ASP A 108 -21.02 -8.26 2.89
N PRO A 109 -20.02 -7.40 3.18
CA PRO A 109 -19.89 -6.75 4.48
C PRO A 109 -21.09 -5.88 4.86
N PHE A 110 -21.80 -5.30 3.87
CA PHE A 110 -22.95 -4.44 4.14
C PHE A 110 -24.13 -5.22 4.72
N LYS A 111 -24.24 -6.51 4.39
CA LYS A 111 -25.25 -7.41 4.95
C LYS A 111 -24.80 -8.05 6.26
N GLU A 112 -23.57 -8.56 6.30
CA GLU A 112 -23.10 -9.38 7.42
C GLU A 112 -22.57 -8.56 8.61
N LYS A 113 -22.08 -7.34 8.38
CA LYS A 113 -21.57 -6.43 9.42
C LYS A 113 -22.35 -5.12 9.52
N GLU A 114 -23.59 -5.09 9.02
CA GLU A 114 -24.45 -3.90 8.99
C GLU A 114 -24.55 -3.21 10.36
N LYS A 115 -24.68 -4.01 11.43
CA LYS A 115 -24.80 -3.51 12.81
C LYS A 115 -23.57 -2.72 13.24
N ASP A 116 -22.37 -3.25 12.98
CA ASP A 116 -21.11 -2.63 13.39
C ASP A 116 -20.82 -1.37 12.57
N MET A 117 -21.18 -1.39 11.28
CA MET A 117 -21.08 -0.24 10.39
C MET A 117 -22.06 0.89 10.78
N LYS A 118 -23.31 0.53 11.11
CA LYS A 118 -24.31 1.49 11.62
C LYS A 118 -23.84 2.12 12.90
N GLU A 119 -23.30 1.34 13.83
CA GLU A 119 -22.76 1.85 15.09
C GLU A 119 -21.61 2.83 14.86
N LEU A 120 -20.67 2.52 13.96
CA LEU A 120 -19.60 3.45 13.61
C LEU A 120 -20.15 4.76 13.02
N LEU A 121 -21.20 4.69 12.18
CA LEU A 121 -21.83 5.90 11.63
C LEU A 121 -22.61 6.70 12.67
N LEU A 122 -23.28 6.04 13.63
CA LEU A 122 -23.89 6.72 14.79
C LEU A 122 -22.81 7.52 15.51
N PHE A 123 -21.65 6.91 15.74
CA PHE A 123 -20.54 7.58 16.39
C PHE A 123 -20.04 8.78 15.59
N VAL A 124 -20.10 8.78 14.26
CA VAL A 124 -19.61 9.88 13.42
C VAL A 124 -20.61 11.03 13.31
N HIS A 125 -21.90 10.73 13.18
CA HIS A 125 -22.92 11.72 12.81
C HIS A 125 -23.83 12.14 13.98
N ASN A 126 -23.76 11.50 15.16
CA ASN A 126 -24.69 11.71 16.29
C ASN A 126 -26.18 11.66 15.86
N ASP A 127 -26.49 10.90 14.81
CA ASP A 127 -27.77 10.93 14.15
C ASP A 127 -28.46 9.57 14.29
N ASN A 128 -29.47 9.52 15.17
CA ASN A 128 -30.21 8.29 15.49
C ASN A 128 -31.09 7.79 14.31
N ASN A 129 -31.27 8.60 13.26
CA ASN A 129 -32.08 8.25 12.08
C ASN A 129 -31.20 7.83 10.89
N LEU A 130 -30.71 6.59 10.93
CA LEU A 130 -29.82 6.03 9.89
C LEU A 130 -30.54 5.50 8.63
N THR A 131 -31.87 5.43 8.61
CA THR A 131 -32.58 4.41 7.84
C THR A 131 -32.86 4.67 6.36
N PRO A 132 -32.98 5.90 5.80
CA PRO A 132 -33.13 5.98 4.35
C PRO A 132 -31.81 5.99 3.58
N ASN A 133 -30.67 6.27 4.23
CA ASN A 133 -29.44 6.65 3.51
C ASN A 133 -28.12 6.10 4.11
N PHE A 134 -28.20 5.01 4.87
CA PHE A 134 -27.06 4.36 5.51
C PHE A 134 -25.87 4.16 4.57
N ILE A 135 -26.12 3.58 3.38
CA ILE A 135 -25.09 3.29 2.38
C ILE A 135 -24.37 4.57 1.91
N LYS A 136 -25.11 5.65 1.64
CA LYS A 136 -24.52 6.93 1.22
C LYS A 136 -23.71 7.58 2.34
N LYS A 137 -24.20 7.54 3.59
CA LYS A 137 -23.47 8.03 4.78
C LYS A 137 -22.17 7.23 4.97
N TRP A 138 -22.21 5.92 4.73
CA TRP A 138 -21.02 5.07 4.76
C TRP A 138 -19.98 5.47 3.72
N TYR A 139 -20.37 5.61 2.45
CA TYR A 139 -19.45 6.03 1.39
C TYR A 139 -18.85 7.41 1.68
N ARG A 140 -19.63 8.37 2.19
CA ARG A 140 -19.10 9.68 2.62
C ARG A 140 -18.07 9.53 3.72
N PHE A 141 -18.36 8.76 4.77
CA PHE A 141 -17.40 8.49 5.83
C PHE A 141 -16.10 7.89 5.29
N GLN A 142 -16.19 6.93 4.37
CA GLN A 142 -15.01 6.33 3.74
C GLN A 142 -14.18 7.37 2.96
N MET A 143 -14.84 8.24 2.20
CA MET A 143 -14.14 9.23 1.38
C MET A 143 -13.58 10.40 2.20
N GLU A 144 -14.29 10.86 3.23
CA GLU A 144 -13.93 12.05 4.02
C GLU A 144 -12.98 11.71 5.18
N LYS A 145 -13.16 10.56 5.84
CA LYS A 145 -12.44 10.23 7.08
C LYS A 145 -11.39 9.16 6.92
N ILE A 146 -11.55 8.24 5.96
CA ILE A 146 -10.72 7.03 5.86
C ILE A 146 -9.66 7.13 4.76
N ASN A 147 -9.87 7.93 3.71
CA ASN A 147 -9.04 7.90 2.49
C ASN A 147 -7.52 7.96 2.74
N SER A 148 -7.04 8.84 3.62
CA SER A 148 -5.60 8.96 3.94
C SER A 148 -5.06 7.90 4.90
N TYR A 149 -5.93 7.09 5.50
CA TYR A 149 -5.60 6.16 6.58
C TYR A 149 -5.80 4.68 6.21
N LEU A 150 -6.32 4.39 5.02
CA LEU A 150 -6.35 3.02 4.50
C LEU A 150 -4.92 2.54 4.31
N SER A 151 -4.55 1.49 5.05
CA SER A 151 -3.34 0.74 4.77
C SER A 151 -3.42 0.24 3.33
N ARG A 152 -2.36 0.46 2.55
CA ARG A 152 -2.22 -0.22 1.27
C ARG A 152 -2.09 -1.71 1.57
N TYR A 153 -2.62 -2.55 0.69
CA TYR A 153 -2.51 -4.00 0.85
C TYR A 153 -1.06 -4.41 0.61
N GLU A 154 -0.24 -4.25 1.65
CA GLU A 154 1.19 -4.52 1.61
C GLU A 154 1.39 -6.03 1.69
N ASN A 155 1.73 -6.64 0.55
CA ASN A 155 2.37 -7.94 0.61
C ASN A 155 3.76 -7.71 1.22
N ASN A 156 3.96 -8.10 2.49
CA ASN A 156 5.17 -7.91 3.30
C ASN A 156 6.45 -8.58 2.75
N LYS A 157 6.54 -8.83 1.44
CA LYS A 157 7.73 -9.37 0.80
C LYS A 157 8.69 -8.23 0.51
N LYS A 158 9.69 -8.08 1.38
CA LYS A 158 10.85 -7.22 1.12
C LYS A 158 11.61 -7.74 -0.10
N ASP A 159 12.16 -6.81 -0.88
CA ASP A 159 13.07 -7.09 -1.98
C ASP A 159 14.33 -6.25 -1.76
N ASP A 160 15.50 -6.88 -1.69
CA ASP A 160 16.78 -6.21 -1.41
C ASP A 160 17.15 -5.18 -2.49
N ARG A 161 16.58 -5.31 -3.69
CA ARG A 161 16.73 -4.34 -4.80
C ARG A 161 15.91 -3.07 -4.58
N VAL A 162 15.00 -3.06 -3.61
CA VAL A 162 14.09 -1.95 -3.29
C VAL A 162 14.13 -1.66 -1.77
N PRO A 163 15.24 -1.11 -1.24
CA PRO A 163 15.39 -0.95 0.22
C PRO A 163 14.49 0.15 0.81
N ASN A 164 14.02 1.09 -0.01
CA ASN A 164 13.40 2.33 0.46
C ASN A 164 11.90 2.18 0.78
N PHE A 165 11.24 1.10 0.35
CA PHE A 165 9.82 0.84 0.62
C PHE A 165 9.50 -0.64 0.44
N ILE A 166 8.33 -1.09 0.91
CA ILE A 166 7.86 -2.47 0.71
C ILE A 166 7.14 -2.54 -0.65
N PRO A 167 7.69 -3.27 -1.66
CA PRO A 167 7.10 -3.32 -2.99
C PRO A 167 5.85 -4.21 -3.05
N ASP A 168 4.90 -3.84 -3.92
CA ASP A 168 3.78 -4.71 -4.29
C ASP A 168 4.29 -6.01 -4.94
N LYS A 169 3.47 -7.07 -4.91
CA LYS A 169 3.80 -8.36 -5.54
C LYS A 169 4.25 -8.24 -7.00
N TRP A 170 3.61 -7.35 -7.77
CA TRP A 170 4.00 -7.11 -9.17
C TRP A 170 5.32 -6.34 -9.28
N GLN A 171 5.62 -5.45 -8.32
CA GLN A 171 6.89 -4.71 -8.26
C GLN A 171 8.06 -5.61 -7.85
N VAL A 172 7.82 -6.72 -7.17
CA VAL A 172 8.82 -7.78 -6.92
C VAL A 172 9.05 -8.65 -8.16
N GLY A 173 7.99 -8.97 -8.92
CA GLY A 173 8.11 -9.80 -10.13
C GLY A 173 8.72 -9.05 -11.32
N PHE A 174 8.56 -7.72 -11.37
CA PHE A 174 9.09 -6.90 -12.46
C PHE A 174 10.62 -6.97 -12.61
N PRO A 175 11.43 -6.77 -11.55
CA PRO A 175 12.88 -6.90 -11.61
C PRO A 175 13.34 -8.27 -12.13
N ASP A 176 12.69 -9.36 -11.70
CA ASP A 176 13.04 -10.71 -12.16
C ASP A 176 12.86 -10.88 -13.68
N ALA A 177 11.82 -10.27 -14.24
CA ALA A 177 11.57 -10.29 -15.68
C ALA A 177 12.57 -9.41 -16.45
N VAL A 178 12.98 -8.26 -15.87
CA VAL A 178 14.04 -7.40 -16.43
C VAL A 178 15.37 -8.16 -16.46
N ASP A 179 15.73 -8.82 -15.37
CA ASP A 179 17.00 -9.56 -15.26
C ASP A 179 17.03 -10.75 -16.24
N LYS A 180 15.87 -11.34 -16.56
CA LYS A 180 15.70 -12.37 -17.60
C LYS A 180 15.58 -11.82 -19.03
N LYS A 181 15.72 -10.50 -19.23
CA LYS A 181 15.58 -9.82 -20.54
C LYS A 181 14.23 -10.08 -21.22
N GLN A 182 13.16 -10.17 -20.44
CA GLN A 182 11.80 -10.37 -20.95
C GLN A 182 11.10 -9.03 -21.22
N SER A 183 10.18 -9.02 -22.18
CA SER A 183 9.26 -7.89 -22.41
C SER A 183 8.15 -7.89 -21.36
N ILE A 184 7.79 -6.72 -20.83
CA ILE A 184 6.85 -6.59 -19.71
C ILE A 184 5.78 -5.54 -20.05
N ILE A 185 4.52 -5.89 -19.79
CA ILE A 185 3.38 -4.95 -19.83
C ILE A 185 2.85 -4.79 -18.41
N ILE A 186 2.83 -3.56 -17.89
CA ILE A 186 2.38 -3.25 -16.53
C ILE A 186 1.00 -2.60 -16.60
N LEU A 187 0.00 -3.28 -16.07
CA LEU A 187 -1.38 -2.80 -15.94
C LEU A 187 -1.66 -2.48 -14.46
N ALA A 188 -1.54 -1.21 -14.08
CA ALA A 188 -1.80 -0.76 -12.71
C ALA A 188 -2.42 0.66 -12.67
N PRO A 189 -3.22 1.01 -11.66
CA PRO A 189 -3.78 2.35 -11.48
C PRO A 189 -2.73 3.46 -11.39
N THR A 190 -3.14 4.71 -11.68
CA THR A 190 -2.30 5.89 -11.43
C THR A 190 -1.98 5.98 -9.93
N ALA A 191 -0.77 6.43 -9.59
CA ALA A 191 -0.24 6.44 -8.22
C ALA A 191 0.07 5.06 -7.59
N SER A 192 0.03 3.96 -8.34
CA SER A 192 0.56 2.65 -7.90
C SER A 192 2.08 2.52 -8.04
N GLY A 193 2.80 3.59 -8.38
CA GLY A 193 4.26 3.53 -8.51
C GLY A 193 4.79 2.94 -9.81
N LYS A 194 4.00 2.89 -10.89
CA LYS A 194 4.43 2.40 -12.23
C LYS A 194 5.74 3.03 -12.70
N THR A 195 5.93 4.34 -12.46
CA THR A 195 7.14 5.07 -12.89
C THR A 195 8.41 4.51 -12.26
N TYR A 196 8.32 3.89 -11.07
CA TYR A 196 9.46 3.23 -10.43
C TYR A 196 10.07 2.15 -11.31
N ALA A 197 9.24 1.36 -12.00
CA ALA A 197 9.68 0.31 -12.90
C ALA A 197 10.60 0.85 -14.01
N SER A 198 10.25 2.02 -14.57
CA SER A 198 11.08 2.67 -15.59
C SER A 198 12.47 3.04 -15.09
N TYR A 199 12.57 3.54 -13.85
CA TYR A 199 13.87 3.91 -13.28
C TYR A 199 14.74 2.70 -12.96
N TYR A 200 14.15 1.61 -12.48
CA TYR A 200 14.89 0.36 -12.29
C TYR A 200 15.40 -0.21 -13.61
N ALA A 201 14.61 -0.15 -14.69
CA ALA A 201 15.06 -0.56 -16.02
C ALA A 201 16.25 0.30 -16.51
N MET A 202 16.20 1.62 -16.30
CA MET A 202 17.32 2.52 -16.60
C MET A 202 18.57 2.14 -15.82
N GLU A 203 18.44 1.92 -14.51
CA GLU A 203 19.55 1.53 -13.64
C GLU A 203 20.17 0.19 -14.05
N SER A 204 19.34 -0.78 -14.42
CA SER A 204 19.79 -2.09 -14.92
C SER A 204 20.63 -1.93 -16.19
N VAL A 205 20.17 -1.14 -17.16
CA VAL A 205 20.96 -0.80 -18.36
C VAL A 205 22.27 -0.10 -17.98
N LEU A 206 22.22 0.85 -17.04
CA LEU A 206 23.40 1.57 -16.57
C LEU A 206 24.45 0.64 -15.90
N LYS A 207 24.01 -0.41 -15.21
CA LYS A 207 24.88 -1.37 -14.52
C LYS A 207 25.43 -2.48 -15.43
N GLN A 208 24.64 -2.96 -16.39
CA GLN A 208 24.96 -4.18 -17.14
C GLN A 208 25.91 -3.97 -18.33
N SER A 209 25.89 -2.81 -18.99
CA SER A 209 26.62 -2.63 -20.26
C SER A 209 26.89 -1.18 -20.58
N THR A 210 28.15 -0.80 -20.79
CA THR A 210 28.55 0.57 -21.18
C THR A 210 28.00 1.02 -22.52
N ASN A 211 27.62 0.08 -23.40
CA ASN A 211 27.21 0.36 -24.78
C ASN A 211 25.69 0.31 -24.97
N SER A 212 24.94 -0.14 -23.97
CA SER A 212 23.49 -0.26 -24.06
C SER A 212 22.81 1.08 -23.75
N VAL A 213 21.79 1.42 -24.54
CA VAL A 213 21.00 2.64 -24.39
C VAL A 213 19.56 2.29 -24.02
N CYS A 214 19.03 2.94 -22.97
CA CYS A 214 17.63 2.87 -22.58
C CYS A 214 16.87 4.05 -23.19
N VAL A 215 15.81 3.80 -23.96
CA VAL A 215 14.97 4.88 -24.52
C VAL A 215 13.66 4.96 -23.74
N TYR A 216 13.43 6.08 -23.06
CA TYR A 216 12.18 6.39 -22.38
C TYR A 216 11.31 7.30 -23.25
N VAL A 217 10.11 6.83 -23.57
CA VAL A 217 9.16 7.55 -24.41
C VAL A 217 7.96 8.00 -23.56
N ALA A 218 7.77 9.31 -23.44
CA ALA A 218 6.60 9.89 -22.78
C ALA A 218 5.64 10.53 -23.81
N PRO A 219 4.32 10.51 -23.58
CA PRO A 219 3.35 11.00 -24.56
C PRO A 219 3.36 12.52 -24.75
N THR A 220 3.83 13.28 -23.75
CA THR A 220 3.86 14.74 -23.78
C THR A 220 5.22 15.30 -23.36
N LYS A 221 5.53 16.51 -23.83
CA LYS A 221 6.76 17.22 -23.47
C LYS A 221 6.85 17.54 -21.98
N ALA A 222 5.72 17.84 -21.34
CA ALA A 222 5.68 18.11 -19.90
C ALA A 222 6.14 16.89 -19.09
N LEU A 223 5.68 15.69 -19.46
CA LEU A 223 6.10 14.45 -18.81
C LEU A 223 7.56 14.12 -19.09
N VAL A 224 8.04 14.40 -20.30
CA VAL A 224 9.47 14.28 -20.63
C VAL A 224 10.33 15.15 -19.70
N ASN A 225 9.96 16.42 -19.50
CA ASN A 225 10.69 17.32 -18.59
C ASN A 225 10.65 16.83 -17.13
N GLN A 226 9.48 16.36 -16.66
CA GLN A 226 9.34 15.83 -15.30
C GLN A 226 10.22 14.58 -15.08
N VAL A 227 10.27 13.69 -16.07
CA VAL A 227 11.10 12.48 -16.01
C VAL A 227 12.58 12.84 -16.09
N ALA A 228 12.96 13.77 -16.98
CA ALA A 228 14.34 14.25 -17.09
C ALA A 228 14.85 14.88 -15.78
N ALA A 229 14.04 15.69 -15.11
CA ALA A 229 14.38 16.25 -13.79
C ALA A 229 14.58 15.15 -12.74
N THR A 230 13.72 14.12 -12.73
CA THR A 230 13.88 12.97 -11.83
C THR A 230 15.14 12.17 -12.13
N ILE A 231 15.46 11.96 -13.42
CA ILE A 231 16.69 11.27 -13.85
C ILE A 231 17.91 12.06 -13.42
N TYR A 232 17.93 13.38 -13.65
CA TYR A 232 19.02 14.26 -13.22
C TYR A 232 19.24 14.20 -11.70
N SER A 233 18.17 14.10 -10.91
CA SER A 233 18.27 13.96 -9.45
C SER A 233 18.74 12.57 -9.00
N ARG A 234 18.52 11.52 -9.79
CA ARG A 234 18.81 10.12 -9.41
C ARG A 234 20.13 9.60 -9.97
N PHE A 235 20.49 10.03 -11.16
CA PHE A 235 21.63 9.54 -11.92
C PHE A 235 22.56 10.71 -12.23
N SER A 236 23.87 10.51 -12.11
CA SER A 236 24.86 11.54 -12.40
C SER A 236 24.91 11.90 -13.88
N SER A 237 25.13 13.18 -14.17
CA SER A 237 25.47 13.66 -15.53
C SER A 237 26.87 13.13 -15.91
N PRO A 238 27.12 12.64 -17.15
CA PRO A 238 26.36 12.82 -18.39
C PRO A 238 25.55 11.59 -18.86
N CYS A 239 24.97 10.80 -17.95
CA CYS A 239 24.36 9.51 -18.34
C CYS A 239 23.05 9.61 -19.15
N PHE A 240 22.44 10.80 -19.32
CA PHE A 240 21.16 10.94 -20.03
C PHE A 240 21.14 12.08 -21.07
N ALA A 241 20.27 11.91 -22.08
CA ALA A 241 19.93 12.89 -23.09
C ALA A 241 18.44 13.22 -23.08
N LEU A 242 18.16 14.44 -23.52
CA LEU A 242 16.82 14.91 -23.82
C LEU A 242 16.72 15.19 -25.31
N LEU A 243 15.80 14.51 -26.00
CA LEU A 243 15.52 14.74 -27.40
C LEU A 243 14.05 15.10 -27.60
N SER A 244 13.81 16.34 -27.99
CA SER A 244 12.51 16.86 -28.42
C SER A 244 12.71 17.87 -29.55
N ARG A 245 11.62 18.52 -29.99
CA ARG A 245 11.72 19.60 -30.99
C ARG A 245 12.60 20.75 -30.55
N ASP A 246 12.49 21.10 -29.29
CA ASP A 246 13.07 22.33 -28.75
C ASP A 246 14.37 22.07 -28.01
N TYR A 247 14.68 20.80 -27.70
CA TYR A 247 15.85 20.42 -26.90
C TYR A 247 16.60 19.25 -27.51
N ARG A 248 17.92 19.43 -27.64
CA ARG A 248 18.90 18.40 -28.00
C ARG A 248 20.06 18.50 -27.03
N LEU A 249 20.05 17.65 -26.00
CA LEU A 249 21.06 17.68 -24.94
C LEU A 249 21.74 16.32 -24.85
N ASN A 250 23.08 16.31 -24.85
CA ASN A 250 23.95 15.14 -24.59
C ASN A 250 23.65 13.88 -25.42
N ILE A 251 23.17 14.03 -26.66
CA ILE A 251 22.68 12.91 -27.49
C ILE A 251 23.79 11.88 -27.74
N ASP A 252 25.01 12.34 -28.02
CA ASP A 252 26.09 11.49 -28.53
C ASP A 252 26.77 10.63 -27.46
N GLN A 253 26.57 10.96 -26.18
CA GLN A 253 27.19 10.28 -25.03
C GLN A 253 26.18 9.74 -24.02
N CYS A 254 24.89 9.78 -24.35
CA CYS A 254 23.86 9.33 -23.43
C CYS A 254 23.69 7.81 -23.40
N ARG A 255 23.35 7.29 -22.22
CA ARG A 255 22.92 5.91 -22.02
C ARG A 255 21.42 5.82 -21.71
N ILE A 256 20.80 6.95 -21.39
CA ILE A 256 19.36 7.09 -21.21
C ILE A 256 18.86 8.21 -22.13
N LEU A 257 18.04 7.89 -23.11
CA LEU A 257 17.41 8.86 -24.00
C LEU A 257 15.96 9.09 -23.58
N VAL A 258 15.60 10.30 -23.19
CA VAL A 258 14.22 10.69 -22.88
C VAL A 258 13.63 11.46 -24.06
N THR A 259 12.51 10.99 -24.61
CA THR A 259 11.93 11.55 -25.83
C THR A 259 10.40 11.39 -25.92
N VAL A 260 9.82 11.88 -27.01
CA VAL A 260 8.39 11.72 -27.37
C VAL A 260 8.25 10.79 -28.59
N PRO A 261 7.08 10.17 -28.82
CA PRO A 261 6.89 9.18 -29.88
C PRO A 261 7.33 9.65 -31.28
N GLN A 262 7.05 10.91 -31.63
CA GLN A 262 7.40 11.48 -32.93
C GLN A 262 8.91 11.50 -33.17
N TYR A 263 9.71 11.78 -32.15
CA TYR A 263 11.17 11.85 -32.26
C TYR A 263 11.81 10.47 -32.28
N LEU A 264 11.27 9.51 -31.51
CA LEU A 264 11.69 8.12 -31.63
C LEU A 264 11.44 7.58 -33.06
N LYS A 265 10.27 7.88 -33.65
CA LYS A 265 9.96 7.53 -35.04
C LYS A 265 11.01 8.09 -35.99
N ASN A 266 11.38 9.37 -35.84
CA ASN A 266 12.37 10.01 -36.70
C ASN A 266 13.75 9.33 -36.58
N LEU A 267 14.19 9.00 -35.36
CA LEU A 267 15.44 8.29 -35.14
C LEU A 267 15.45 6.92 -35.84
N ILE A 268 14.36 6.15 -35.74
CA ILE A 268 14.25 4.82 -36.38
C ILE A 268 14.24 4.93 -37.91
N ILE A 269 13.67 5.99 -38.47
CA ILE A 269 13.65 6.20 -39.94
C ILE A 269 15.05 6.57 -40.43
N ILE A 270 15.72 7.52 -39.77
CA ILE A 270 17.06 7.98 -40.15
C ILE A 270 18.05 6.82 -40.15
N THR A 271 18.03 5.97 -39.12
CA THR A 271 18.95 4.84 -39.02
C THR A 271 18.76 3.79 -40.10
N LYS A 272 17.53 3.62 -40.62
CA LYS A 272 17.25 2.73 -41.76
C LYS A 272 17.72 3.30 -43.09
N SER A 273 17.70 4.63 -43.24
CA SER A 273 18.16 5.29 -44.48
C SER A 273 19.69 5.30 -44.61
N SER A 274 20.43 5.26 -43.50
CA SER A 274 21.90 5.19 -43.52
C SER A 274 22.48 3.83 -43.93
N THR A 275 21.66 2.79 -44.10
CA THR A 275 22.08 1.45 -44.54
C THR A 275 21.83 1.17 -46.02
N MET A 276 21.40 2.16 -46.81
CA MET A 276 21.15 2.05 -48.26
C MET A 276 22.10 2.90 -49.13
N VAL A 277 23.35 3.10 -48.69
CA VAL A 277 24.42 3.70 -49.50
C VAL A 277 25.64 2.80 -49.47
#